data_AF-A0A250I8Z3-F1
#
_entry.id   AF-A0A250I8Z3-F1
#
_cell.length_a   1.000
_cell.length_b   1.000
_cell.length_c   1.000
_cell.angle_alpha   90.00
_cell.angle_beta   90.00
_cell.angle_gamma   90.00
#
_symmetry.space_group_name_H-M   'P 1'
#
loop_
_entity.id
_entity.type
_entity.pdbx_description
1 polymer ?
#
loop_
_entity_poly.entity_id
_entity_poly.type
_entity_poly.pdbx_seq_one_letter_code
_entity_poly.pdbx_strand_id
1 'polypeptide(L)'
;MGLKKLEFLLQSMQSRLVDNLGRLSEEGPVPDLTLETCRLHRYLGCGVLLASHDAAECREQFSDSAELFLMFLRAHEPHSEADDKTRYYLARGRGAFLLDALCAGDVKLTRELDEALPAAWMPDVENEEDFLYLKLLPALTPGAGPESPPAEDTQRLARLLAELDTPRLKALDALLRNHERDFEDALAGVTAEWREGIERARDSGPVDLYHDRTEANVFLEGTALVRVARLRGIKTAEQYPFIPAALLRPSKRASSRKGSR
;
A
#
# COMPACT_ATOMS: atom_id res chain seq x y z
N MET A 1 6.89 22.45 9.31
CA MET A 1 7.01 21.92 10.69
C MET A 1 8.50 21.79 11.02
N GLY A 2 8.95 22.14 12.23
CA GLY A 2 10.37 22.01 12.59
C GLY A 2 10.76 20.55 12.90
N LEU A 3 12.00 20.17 12.60
CA LEU A 3 12.54 18.81 12.79
C LEU A 3 12.26 18.24 14.19
N LYS A 4 12.47 19.04 15.25
CA LYS A 4 12.20 18.65 16.64
C LYS A 4 10.75 18.25 16.91
N LYS A 5 9.79 18.86 16.22
CA LYS A 5 8.35 18.50 16.36
C LYS A 5 8.06 17.16 15.69
N LEU A 6 8.72 16.88 14.57
CA LEU A 6 8.61 15.58 13.91
C LEU A 6 9.23 14.49 14.79
N GLU A 7 10.43 14.69 15.32
CA GLU A 7 11.09 13.74 16.23
C GLU A 7 10.22 13.38 17.45
N PHE A 8 9.61 14.37 18.10
CA PHE A 8 8.69 14.14 19.21
C PHE A 8 7.45 13.32 18.78
N LEU A 9 6.93 13.60 17.59
CA LEU A 9 5.81 12.84 17.01
C LEU A 9 6.20 11.38 16.77
N LEU A 10 7.40 11.13 16.22
CA LEU A 10 7.91 9.78 15.97
C LEU A 10 8.08 9.00 17.27
N GLN A 11 8.61 9.62 18.33
CA GLN A 11 8.70 8.99 19.65
C GLN A 11 7.32 8.60 20.19
N SER A 12 6.33 9.49 20.01
CA SER A 12 4.94 9.22 20.44
C SER A 12 4.31 8.06 19.65
N MET A 13 4.51 8.02 18.33
CA MET A 13 4.07 6.91 17.49
C MET A 13 4.75 5.59 17.87
N GLN A 14 6.06 5.62 18.16
CA GLN A 14 6.82 4.43 18.53
C GLN A 14 6.36 3.85 19.87
N SER A 15 6.08 4.72 20.87
CA SER A 15 5.47 4.26 22.13
C SER A 15 4.14 3.57 21.90
N ARG A 16 3.25 4.20 21.11
CA ARG A 16 1.93 3.62 20.80
C ARG A 16 2.03 2.33 20.01
N LEU A 17 3.01 2.21 19.11
CA LEU A 17 3.26 0.99 18.36
C LEU A 17 3.63 -0.16 19.31
N VAL A 18 4.54 0.08 20.26
CA VAL A 18 4.94 -0.94 21.25
C VAL A 18 3.74 -1.36 22.10
N ASP A 19 2.92 -0.41 22.55
CA ASP A 19 1.72 -0.70 23.34
C ASP A 19 0.72 -1.55 22.53
N ASN A 20 0.46 -1.19 21.27
CA ASN A 20 -0.44 -1.94 20.40
C ASN A 20 0.08 -3.35 20.10
N LEU A 21 1.38 -3.52 19.86
CA LEU A 21 1.98 -4.84 19.65
C LEU A 21 1.87 -5.72 20.92
N GLY A 22 2.05 -5.14 22.10
CA GLY A 22 1.83 -5.82 23.37
C GLY A 22 0.40 -6.34 23.48
N ARG A 23 -0.58 -5.49 23.19
CA ARG A 23 -2.01 -5.86 23.19
C ARG A 23 -2.34 -6.91 22.14
N LEU A 24 -1.83 -6.81 20.91
CA LEU A 24 -2.02 -7.84 19.88
C LEU A 24 -1.43 -9.19 20.28
N SER A 25 -0.33 -9.19 21.04
CA SER A 25 0.25 -10.42 21.57
C SER A 25 -0.62 -11.08 22.64
N GLU A 26 -1.43 -10.31 23.36
CA GLU A 26 -2.33 -10.80 24.43
C GLU A 26 -3.73 -11.15 23.89
N GLU A 27 -4.31 -10.26 23.10
CA GLU A 27 -5.68 -10.33 22.59
C GLU A 27 -5.80 -11.13 21.27
N GLY A 28 -4.68 -11.35 20.57
CA GLY A 28 -4.66 -11.88 19.22
C GLY A 28 -4.92 -10.82 18.14
N PRO A 29 -5.08 -11.22 16.87
CA PRO A 29 -5.16 -10.30 15.73
C PRO A 29 -6.53 -9.59 15.60
N VAL A 30 -6.91 -8.76 16.57
CA VAL A 30 -8.17 -8.01 16.55
C VAL A 30 -8.19 -7.01 15.37
N PRO A 31 -9.22 -7.01 14.49
CA PRO A 31 -9.20 -6.27 13.22
C PRO A 31 -8.80 -4.78 13.36
N ASP A 32 -9.53 -4.00 14.15
CA ASP A 32 -9.29 -2.56 14.29
C ASP A 32 -7.87 -2.27 14.79
N LEU A 33 -7.43 -3.02 15.80
CA LEU A 33 -6.12 -2.86 16.43
C LEU A 33 -5.00 -3.25 15.47
N THR A 34 -5.17 -4.34 14.71
CA THR A 34 -4.19 -4.74 13.69
C THR A 34 -4.05 -3.66 12.62
N LEU A 35 -5.15 -3.17 12.05
CA LEU A 35 -5.09 -2.15 11.00
C LEU A 35 -4.58 -0.79 11.50
N GLU A 36 -4.87 -0.43 12.76
CA GLU A 36 -4.26 0.73 13.41
C GLU A 36 -2.73 0.54 13.54
N THR A 37 -2.29 -0.63 13.96
CA THR A 37 -0.87 -0.95 14.14
C THR A 37 -0.11 -0.95 12.82
N CYS A 38 -0.70 -1.50 11.74
CA CYS A 38 -0.15 -1.41 10.39
C CYS A 38 0.01 0.05 9.94
N ARG A 39 -1.00 0.91 10.19
CA ARG A 39 -0.91 2.35 9.92
C ARG A 39 0.19 3.05 10.73
N LEU A 40 0.39 2.68 12.00
CA LEU A 40 1.48 3.24 12.80
C LEU A 40 2.86 2.90 12.23
N HIS A 41 3.09 1.66 11.81
CA HIS A 41 4.30 1.29 11.09
C HIS A 41 4.47 2.16 9.83
N ARG A 42 3.44 2.30 9.01
CA ARG A 42 3.49 3.16 7.82
C ARG A 42 3.83 4.62 8.14
N TYR A 43 3.17 5.21 9.13
CA TYR A 43 3.43 6.59 9.55
C TYR A 43 4.86 6.77 10.06
N LEU A 44 5.36 5.83 10.86
CA LEU A 44 6.75 5.80 11.32
C LEU A 44 7.71 5.71 10.13
N GLY A 45 7.45 4.81 9.18
CA GLY A 45 8.28 4.68 7.97
C GLY A 45 8.35 5.97 7.17
N CYS A 46 7.21 6.60 6.90
CA CYS A 46 7.16 7.90 6.22
C CYS A 46 7.86 8.99 7.03
N GLY A 47 7.65 9.01 8.34
CA GLY A 47 8.21 9.99 9.25
C GLY A 47 9.74 9.91 9.38
N VAL A 48 10.29 8.70 9.48
CA VAL A 48 11.73 8.43 9.45
C VAL A 48 12.32 8.94 8.13
N LEU A 49 11.70 8.59 7.00
CA LEU A 49 12.15 9.05 5.69
C LEU A 49 12.20 10.59 5.60
N LEU A 50 11.19 11.28 6.14
CA LEU A 50 11.13 12.75 6.13
C LEU A 50 12.14 13.39 7.09
N ALA A 51 12.44 12.76 8.24
CA ALA A 51 13.35 13.29 9.24
C ALA A 51 14.83 13.03 8.90
N SER A 52 15.17 11.80 8.48
CA SER A 52 16.55 11.32 8.36
C SER A 52 16.95 10.96 6.92
N HIS A 53 16.01 10.95 5.97
CA HIS A 53 16.21 10.40 4.62
C HIS A 53 16.61 8.91 4.62
N ASP A 54 16.34 8.18 5.71
CA ASP A 54 16.64 6.75 5.80
C ASP A 54 15.57 5.91 5.09
N ALA A 55 15.82 5.66 3.81
CA ALA A 55 14.96 4.80 3.01
C ALA A 55 15.07 3.30 3.38
N ALA A 56 16.12 2.87 4.09
CA ALA A 56 16.24 1.48 4.50
C ALA A 56 15.31 1.21 5.68
N GLU A 57 15.37 2.02 6.73
CA GLU A 57 14.49 1.93 7.89
C GLU A 57 13.02 2.19 7.50
N CYS A 58 12.76 3.14 6.60
CA CYS A 58 11.43 3.36 6.03
C CYS A 58 10.84 2.08 5.40
N ARG A 59 11.65 1.36 4.61
CA ARG A 59 11.21 0.11 3.96
C ARG A 59 11.01 -1.02 4.97
N GLU A 60 11.79 -1.08 6.04
CA GLU A 60 11.56 -2.04 7.13
C GLU A 60 10.20 -1.83 7.76
N GLN A 61 9.83 -0.58 8.05
CA GLN A 61 8.51 -0.27 8.59
C GLN A 61 7.38 -0.65 7.62
N PHE A 62 7.56 -0.46 6.31
CA PHE A 62 6.59 -0.92 5.31
C PHE A 62 6.50 -2.45 5.24
N SER A 63 7.62 -3.16 5.36
CA SER A 63 7.64 -4.62 5.49
C SER A 63 6.91 -5.08 6.74
N ASP A 64 7.17 -4.48 7.90
CA ASP A 64 6.54 -4.85 9.18
C ASP A 64 5.02 -4.60 9.14
N SER A 65 4.57 -3.48 8.54
CA SER A 65 3.15 -3.19 8.27
C SER A 65 2.50 -4.31 7.45
N ALA A 66 3.13 -4.68 6.33
CA ALA A 66 2.62 -5.70 5.42
C ALA A 66 2.65 -7.11 6.03
N GLU A 67 3.70 -7.47 6.78
CA GLU A 67 3.82 -8.75 7.48
C GLU A 67 2.73 -8.89 8.56
N LEU A 68 2.49 -7.83 9.33
CA LEU A 68 1.43 -7.83 10.35
C LEU A 68 0.04 -8.00 9.71
N PHE A 69 -0.23 -7.31 8.60
CA PHE A 69 -1.48 -7.47 7.88
C PHE A 69 -1.65 -8.89 7.30
N LEU A 70 -0.58 -9.48 6.77
CA LEU A 70 -0.59 -10.87 6.31
C LEU A 70 -0.87 -11.87 7.45
N MET A 71 -0.31 -11.64 8.64
CA MET A 71 -0.63 -12.44 9.82
C MET A 71 -2.11 -12.35 10.18
N PHE A 72 -2.70 -11.14 10.11
CA PHE A 72 -4.12 -10.93 10.32
C PHE A 72 -4.98 -11.69 9.31
N LEU A 73 -4.67 -11.61 8.02
CA LEU A 73 -5.39 -12.35 6.97
C LEU A 73 -5.34 -13.86 7.21
N ARG A 74 -4.16 -14.40 7.51
CA ARG A 74 -3.97 -15.84 7.79
C ARG A 74 -4.70 -16.32 9.04
N ALA A 75 -4.84 -15.46 10.05
CA ALA A 75 -5.57 -15.78 11.27
C ALA A 75 -7.10 -15.79 11.06
N HIS A 76 -7.59 -15.17 9.98
CA HIS A 76 -9.02 -15.05 9.67
C HIS A 76 -9.35 -15.63 8.30
N GLU A 77 -8.76 -16.78 7.95
CA GLU A 77 -9.04 -17.46 6.67
C GLU A 77 -10.55 -17.48 6.37
N PRO A 78 -10.96 -17.29 5.09
CA PRO A 78 -12.34 -17.03 4.67
C PRO A 78 -13.28 -18.25 4.78
N HIS A 79 -13.02 -19.18 5.69
CA HIS A 79 -13.79 -20.41 5.91
C HIS A 79 -14.52 -20.45 7.27
N SER A 80 -14.57 -19.33 7.98
CA SER A 80 -15.25 -19.23 9.28
C SER A 80 -16.30 -18.13 9.27
N GLU A 81 -17.29 -18.26 10.15
CA GLU A 81 -18.41 -17.36 10.46
C GLU A 81 -17.92 -15.97 10.94
N ALA A 82 -17.14 -15.27 10.12
CA ALA A 82 -16.70 -13.91 10.41
C ALA A 82 -17.92 -13.00 10.46
N ASP A 83 -18.00 -12.18 11.51
CA ASP A 83 -19.03 -11.15 11.58
C ASP A 83 -18.85 -10.10 10.46
N ASP A 84 -19.90 -9.32 10.21
CA ASP A 84 -19.91 -8.31 9.15
C ASP A 84 -18.73 -7.33 9.26
N LYS A 85 -18.30 -7.02 10.49
CA LYS A 85 -17.19 -6.12 10.77
C LYS A 85 -15.85 -6.72 10.33
N THR A 86 -15.59 -7.97 10.69
CA THR A 86 -14.37 -8.68 10.31
C THR A 86 -14.34 -8.87 8.79
N ARG A 87 -15.46 -9.24 8.18
CA ARG A 87 -15.58 -9.35 6.72
C ARG A 87 -15.26 -8.04 6.01
N TYR A 88 -15.71 -6.90 6.55
CA TYR A 88 -15.34 -5.58 6.03
C TYR A 88 -13.82 -5.35 6.03
N TYR A 89 -13.11 -5.72 7.10
CA TYR A 89 -11.65 -5.55 7.18
C TYR A 89 -10.85 -6.55 6.35
N LEU A 90 -11.43 -7.70 6.03
CA LEU A 90 -10.83 -8.71 5.15
C LEU A 90 -11.04 -8.40 3.66
N ALA A 91 -11.94 -7.48 3.31
CA ALA A 91 -12.20 -7.10 1.93
C ALA A 91 -10.92 -6.61 1.23
N ARG A 92 -10.73 -7.00 -0.03
CA ARG A 92 -9.48 -6.73 -0.77
C ARG A 92 -9.22 -5.24 -0.94
N GLY A 93 -10.26 -4.44 -1.15
CA GLY A 93 -10.25 -2.99 -1.20
C GLY A 93 -9.75 -2.33 0.08
N ARG A 94 -9.70 -3.05 1.21
CA ARG A 94 -9.09 -2.59 2.47
C ARG A 94 -7.62 -2.99 2.61
N GLY A 95 -7.10 -3.81 1.69
CA GLY A 95 -5.72 -4.28 1.63
C GLY A 95 -4.70 -3.21 1.21
N ALA A 96 -4.87 -1.95 1.64
CA ALA A 96 -3.94 -0.86 1.32
C ALA A 96 -2.50 -1.16 1.78
N PHE A 97 -2.30 -2.08 2.73
CA PHE A 97 -0.99 -2.54 3.19
C PHE A 97 -0.26 -3.43 2.17
N LEU A 98 -0.95 -3.91 1.13
CA LEU A 98 -0.30 -4.49 -0.05
C LEU A 98 0.60 -3.46 -0.76
N LEU A 99 0.20 -2.18 -0.75
CA LEU A 99 1.03 -1.10 -1.29
C LEU A 99 2.30 -0.93 -0.45
N ASP A 100 2.28 -1.25 0.85
CA ASP A 100 3.47 -1.19 1.70
C ASP A 100 4.48 -2.27 1.29
N ALA A 101 4.04 -3.50 1.01
CA ALA A 101 4.91 -4.56 0.48
C ALA A 101 5.54 -4.17 -0.87
N LEU A 102 4.74 -3.58 -1.77
CA LEU A 102 5.23 -3.03 -3.05
C LEU A 102 6.26 -1.91 -2.82
N CYS A 103 5.97 -0.97 -1.90
CA CYS A 103 6.87 0.14 -1.56
C CYS A 103 8.14 -0.32 -0.87
N ALA A 104 8.09 -1.39 -0.06
CA ALA A 104 9.26 -2.07 0.51
C ALA A 104 10.10 -2.73 -0.59
N GLY A 105 9.45 -3.20 -1.66
CA GLY A 105 10.08 -3.94 -2.74
C GLY A 105 10.17 -5.43 -2.50
N ASP A 106 9.36 -5.93 -1.56
CA ASP A 106 9.32 -7.34 -1.24
C ASP A 106 8.28 -8.02 -2.13
N VAL A 107 8.75 -8.49 -3.29
CA VAL A 107 7.90 -9.20 -4.27
C VAL A 107 7.34 -10.49 -3.67
N LYS A 108 8.10 -11.15 -2.79
CA LYS A 108 7.63 -12.38 -2.13
C LYS A 108 6.47 -12.07 -1.19
N LEU A 109 6.63 -11.06 -0.33
CA LEU A 109 5.57 -10.62 0.59
C LEU A 109 4.35 -10.07 -0.16
N THR A 110 4.56 -9.34 -1.25
CA THR A 110 3.47 -8.86 -2.13
C THR A 110 2.63 -10.03 -2.63
N ARG A 111 3.29 -11.11 -3.10
CA ARG A 111 2.60 -12.32 -3.56
C ARG A 111 1.86 -13.04 -2.43
N GLU A 112 2.50 -13.21 -1.27
CA GLU A 112 1.85 -13.87 -0.12
C GLU A 112 0.60 -13.10 0.35
N LEU A 113 0.64 -11.76 0.30
CA LEU A 113 -0.54 -10.93 0.57
C LEU A 113 -1.61 -11.09 -0.51
N ASP A 114 -1.22 -11.06 -1.78
CA ASP A 114 -2.16 -11.22 -2.89
C ASP A 114 -2.89 -12.57 -2.84
N GLU A 115 -2.18 -13.65 -2.51
CA GLU A 115 -2.75 -14.98 -2.32
C GLU A 115 -3.67 -15.07 -1.09
N ALA A 116 -3.36 -14.35 0.00
CA ALA A 116 -4.15 -14.36 1.22
C ALA A 116 -5.41 -13.48 1.14
N LEU A 117 -5.43 -12.47 0.27
CA LEU A 117 -6.56 -11.57 0.08
C LEU A 117 -7.70 -12.25 -0.71
N PRO A 118 -8.98 -11.95 -0.41
CA PRO A 118 -10.11 -12.56 -1.11
C PRO A 118 -10.04 -12.41 -2.63
N ALA A 119 -10.29 -13.50 -3.36
CA ALA A 119 -10.27 -13.52 -4.82
C ALA A 119 -11.57 -13.00 -5.46
N ALA A 120 -12.67 -12.98 -4.69
CA ALA A 120 -13.99 -12.55 -5.13
C ALA A 120 -14.33 -11.17 -4.55
N TRP A 121 -14.97 -10.35 -5.37
CA TRP A 121 -15.46 -9.04 -4.98
C TRP A 121 -16.63 -9.15 -4.01
N MET A 122 -16.61 -8.36 -2.94
CA MET A 122 -17.69 -8.30 -1.95
C MET A 122 -18.48 -6.97 -2.05
N PRO A 123 -19.53 -6.90 -2.91
CA PRO A 123 -20.19 -5.65 -3.29
C PRO A 123 -20.86 -4.89 -2.14
N ASP A 124 -21.12 -5.55 -1.03
CA ASP A 124 -21.74 -4.99 0.16
C ASP A 124 -20.74 -4.31 1.12
N VAL A 125 -19.43 -4.53 0.96
CA VAL A 125 -18.40 -3.97 1.86
C VAL A 125 -17.27 -3.21 1.18
N GLU A 126 -17.11 -3.35 -0.14
CA GLU A 126 -16.05 -2.67 -0.92
C GLU A 126 -16.51 -2.21 -2.32
N ASN A 127 -15.91 -1.11 -2.79
CA ASN A 127 -16.12 -0.63 -4.16
C ASN A 127 -15.41 -1.55 -5.17
N GLU A 128 -16.00 -1.73 -6.35
CA GLU A 128 -15.41 -2.58 -7.39
C GLU A 128 -14.06 -2.05 -7.90
N GLU A 129 -13.89 -0.73 -8.00
CA GLU A 129 -12.62 -0.11 -8.38
C GLU A 129 -11.48 -0.47 -7.42
N ASP A 130 -11.70 -0.33 -6.10
CA ASP A 130 -10.68 -0.64 -5.09
C ASP A 130 -10.34 -2.13 -5.09
N PHE A 131 -11.36 -2.99 -5.19
CA PHE A 131 -11.19 -4.44 -5.32
C PHE A 131 -10.32 -4.79 -6.53
N LEU A 132 -10.69 -4.29 -7.72
CA LEU A 132 -10.04 -4.66 -8.96
C LEU A 132 -8.62 -4.09 -9.03
N TYR A 133 -8.42 -2.87 -8.53
CA TYR A 133 -7.11 -2.25 -8.45
C TYR A 133 -6.14 -3.06 -7.60
N LEU A 134 -6.55 -3.44 -6.38
CA LEU A 134 -5.74 -4.24 -5.47
C LEU A 134 -5.67 -5.73 -5.84
N LYS A 135 -6.45 -6.18 -6.84
CA LYS A 135 -6.33 -7.51 -7.44
C LYS A 135 -5.31 -7.53 -8.59
N LEU A 136 -5.38 -6.55 -9.48
CA LEU A 136 -4.56 -6.54 -10.69
C LEU A 136 -3.16 -5.99 -10.45
N LEU A 137 -2.99 -4.98 -9.58
CA LEU A 137 -1.69 -4.37 -9.34
C LEU A 137 -0.59 -5.35 -8.88
N PRO A 138 -0.80 -6.23 -7.87
CA PRO A 138 0.21 -7.22 -7.48
C PRO A 138 0.47 -8.28 -8.56
N ALA A 139 -0.56 -8.68 -9.32
CA ALA A 139 -0.46 -9.66 -10.41
C ALA A 139 0.47 -9.20 -11.55
N LEU A 140 0.75 -7.90 -11.63
CA LEU A 140 1.66 -7.30 -12.59
C LEU A 140 3.15 -7.40 -12.18
N THR A 141 3.45 -7.89 -10.98
CA THR A 141 4.83 -8.08 -10.51
C THR A 141 5.45 -9.40 -11.02
N PRO A 142 6.77 -9.48 -11.22
CA PRO A 142 7.43 -10.69 -11.72
C PRO A 142 7.20 -11.89 -10.80
N GLY A 143 6.78 -13.03 -11.36
CA GLY A 143 6.56 -14.26 -10.61
C GLY A 143 5.23 -14.32 -9.82
N ALA A 144 4.31 -13.39 -10.06
CA ALA A 144 2.97 -13.34 -9.45
C ALA A 144 1.92 -14.25 -10.14
N GLY A 145 2.32 -15.09 -11.10
CA GLY A 145 1.41 -16.01 -11.80
C GLY A 145 1.59 -15.95 -13.32
N PRO A 146 0.53 -16.24 -14.12
CA PRO A 146 0.61 -16.14 -15.57
C PRO A 146 1.00 -14.72 -16.02
N GLU A 147 1.72 -14.61 -17.14
CA GLU A 147 2.25 -13.34 -17.66
C GLU A 147 1.17 -12.27 -17.93
N SER A 148 -0.10 -12.68 -17.99
CA SER A 148 -1.25 -11.81 -18.18
C SER A 148 -2.37 -12.16 -17.19
N PRO A 149 -3.03 -11.14 -16.59
CA PRO A 149 -4.19 -11.38 -15.74
C PRO A 149 -5.34 -12.08 -16.47
N PRO A 150 -6.27 -12.72 -15.74
CA PRO A 150 -7.44 -13.36 -16.32
C PRO A 150 -8.24 -12.42 -17.23
N ALA A 151 -8.73 -12.94 -18.36
CA ALA A 151 -9.49 -12.16 -19.33
C ALA A 151 -10.76 -11.52 -18.75
N GLU A 152 -11.34 -12.14 -17.72
CA GLU A 152 -12.49 -11.58 -17.00
C GLU A 152 -12.12 -10.29 -16.26
N ASP A 153 -10.98 -10.26 -15.56
CA ASP A 153 -10.55 -9.09 -14.80
C ASP A 153 -10.18 -7.93 -15.73
N THR A 154 -9.59 -8.20 -16.90
CA THR A 154 -9.29 -7.17 -17.91
C THR A 154 -10.56 -6.64 -18.58
N GLN A 155 -11.58 -7.47 -18.82
CA GLN A 155 -12.88 -7.02 -19.29
C GLN A 155 -13.60 -6.15 -18.25
N ARG A 156 -13.53 -6.53 -16.96
CA ARG A 156 -14.06 -5.72 -15.86
C ARG A 156 -13.37 -4.37 -15.77
N LEU A 157 -12.04 -4.32 -15.94
CA LEU A 157 -11.30 -3.07 -15.98
C LEU A 157 -11.75 -2.17 -17.13
N ALA A 158 -11.89 -2.73 -18.34
CA ALA A 158 -12.35 -1.97 -19.50
C ALA A 158 -13.76 -1.39 -19.29
N ARG A 159 -14.66 -2.14 -18.63
CA ARG A 159 -15.99 -1.65 -18.24
C ARG A 159 -15.89 -0.50 -17.25
N LEU A 160 -15.15 -0.66 -16.15
CA LEU A 160 -14.99 0.39 -15.14
C LEU A 160 -14.33 1.65 -15.70
N LEU A 161 -13.38 1.50 -16.63
CA LEU A 161 -12.78 2.64 -17.34
C LEU A 161 -13.81 3.41 -18.15
N ALA A 162 -14.72 2.72 -18.85
CA ALA A 162 -15.78 3.38 -19.61
C ALA A 162 -16.83 4.07 -18.70
N GLU A 163 -17.03 3.57 -17.49
CA GLU A 163 -18.01 4.09 -16.53
C GLU A 163 -17.48 5.24 -15.66
N LEU A 164 -16.26 5.11 -15.12
CA LEU A 164 -15.70 6.01 -14.11
C LEU A 164 -14.57 6.90 -14.65
N ASP A 165 -13.79 6.41 -15.61
CA ASP A 165 -12.68 7.12 -16.27
C ASP A 165 -11.61 7.71 -15.31
N THR A 166 -11.40 7.08 -14.14
CA THR A 166 -10.48 7.59 -13.11
C THR A 166 -9.00 7.46 -13.54
N PRO A 167 -8.11 8.37 -13.11
CA PRO A 167 -6.67 8.26 -13.32
C PRO A 167 -6.07 6.96 -12.77
N ARG A 168 -6.61 6.44 -11.65
CA ARG A 168 -6.16 5.19 -11.04
C ARG A 168 -6.38 3.99 -11.96
N LEU A 169 -7.57 3.89 -12.57
CA LEU A 169 -7.87 2.84 -13.54
C LEU A 169 -7.04 3.01 -14.82
N LYS A 170 -6.83 4.26 -15.28
CA LYS A 170 -5.96 4.55 -16.45
C LYS A 170 -4.52 4.11 -16.22
N ALA A 171 -3.98 4.33 -15.02
CA ALA A 171 -2.63 3.90 -14.67
C ALA A 171 -2.52 2.37 -14.71
N LEU A 172 -3.52 1.66 -14.18
CA LEU A 172 -3.56 0.19 -14.19
C LEU A 172 -3.63 -0.37 -15.62
N ASP A 173 -4.47 0.22 -16.47
CA ASP A 173 -4.58 -0.16 -17.89
C ASP A 173 -3.29 0.13 -18.68
N ALA A 174 -2.65 1.27 -18.44
CA ALA A 174 -1.36 1.59 -19.04
C ALA A 174 -0.27 0.59 -18.63
N LEU A 175 -0.26 0.15 -17.36
CA LEU A 175 0.64 -0.91 -16.89
C LEU A 175 0.36 -2.24 -17.60
N LEU A 176 -0.90 -2.63 -17.74
CA LEU A 176 -1.31 -3.86 -18.44
C LEU A 176 -0.83 -3.87 -19.89
N ARG A 177 -1.05 -2.76 -20.61
CA ARG A 177 -0.65 -2.58 -22.01
C ARG A 177 0.84 -2.27 -22.19
N ASN A 178 1.60 -2.14 -21.11
CA ASN A 178 3.01 -1.76 -21.11
C ASN A 178 3.26 -0.44 -21.86
N HIS A 179 2.36 0.53 -21.69
CA HIS A 179 2.33 1.76 -22.48
C HIS A 179 2.86 2.96 -21.67
N GLU A 180 4.12 3.31 -21.91
CA GLU A 180 4.89 4.30 -21.14
C GLU A 180 4.23 5.67 -21.03
N ARG A 181 3.79 6.26 -22.15
CA ARG A 181 3.22 7.61 -22.17
C ARG A 181 1.92 7.70 -21.38
N ASP A 182 0.99 6.78 -21.66
CA ASP A 182 -0.29 6.68 -20.95
C ASP A 182 -0.07 6.48 -19.43
N PHE A 183 0.97 5.73 -19.04
CA PHE A 183 1.30 5.54 -17.63
C PHE A 183 1.75 6.85 -16.96
N GLU A 184 2.66 7.59 -17.58
CA GLU A 184 3.14 8.88 -17.07
C GLU A 184 1.99 9.91 -16.97
N ASP A 185 1.15 10.00 -18.01
CA ASP A 185 -0.01 10.89 -18.03
C ASP A 185 -1.02 10.51 -16.93
N ALA A 186 -1.30 9.21 -16.75
CA ALA A 186 -2.18 8.73 -15.70
C ALA A 186 -1.61 8.96 -14.30
N LEU A 187 -0.32 8.68 -14.08
CA LEU A 187 0.36 8.89 -12.79
C LEU A 187 0.32 10.37 -12.36
N ALA A 188 0.45 11.30 -13.30
CA ALA A 188 0.27 12.73 -13.03
C ALA A 188 -1.15 13.03 -12.53
N GLY A 189 -2.17 12.41 -13.15
CA GLY A 189 -3.57 12.49 -12.72
C GLY A 189 -3.79 11.93 -11.31
N VAL A 190 -3.31 10.71 -11.03
CA VAL A 190 -3.44 10.11 -9.68
C VAL A 190 -2.75 10.98 -8.63
N THR A 191 -1.58 11.53 -8.95
CA THR A 191 -0.84 12.42 -8.03
C THR A 191 -1.61 13.72 -7.75
N ALA A 192 -2.26 14.28 -8.77
CA ALA A 192 -3.10 15.47 -8.61
C ALA A 192 -4.32 15.20 -7.72
N GLU A 193 -5.05 14.11 -7.97
CA GLU A 193 -6.21 13.70 -7.17
C GLU A 193 -5.84 13.41 -5.71
N TRP A 194 -4.71 12.71 -5.48
CA TRP A 194 -4.19 12.46 -4.14
C TRP A 194 -3.92 13.78 -3.42
N ARG A 195 -3.20 14.72 -4.06
CA ARG A 195 -2.89 16.02 -3.46
C ARG A 195 -4.16 16.80 -3.12
N GLU A 196 -5.12 16.86 -4.05
CA GLU A 196 -6.41 17.52 -3.82
C GLU A 196 -7.19 16.84 -2.69
N GLY A 197 -7.09 15.51 -2.53
CA GLY A 197 -7.64 14.79 -1.40
C GLY A 197 -7.04 15.21 -0.06
N ILE A 198 -5.70 15.34 0.00
CA ILE A 198 -4.99 15.81 1.19
C ILE A 198 -5.37 17.26 1.54
N GLU A 199 -5.44 18.14 0.55
CA GLU A 199 -5.83 19.55 0.73
C GLU A 199 -7.28 19.67 1.23
N ARG A 200 -8.22 18.97 0.60
CA ARG A 200 -9.61 18.91 1.07
C ARG A 200 -9.73 18.38 2.50
N ALA A 201 -8.97 17.35 2.85
CA ALA A 201 -8.97 16.81 4.22
C ALA A 201 -8.55 17.87 5.24
N ARG A 202 -7.51 18.67 4.92
CA ARG A 202 -7.03 19.77 5.77
C ARG A 202 -8.05 20.89 5.93
N ASP A 203 -8.83 21.17 4.88
CA ASP A 203 -9.86 22.21 4.90
C ASP A 203 -11.15 21.78 5.61
N SER A 204 -11.43 20.46 5.65
CA SER A 204 -12.71 19.92 6.12
C SER A 204 -12.85 19.74 7.64
N GLY A 205 -11.79 19.89 8.43
CA GLY A 205 -11.86 19.80 9.89
C GLY A 205 -10.63 19.19 10.57
N PRO A 206 -10.79 18.60 11.77
CA PRO A 206 -9.69 17.96 12.49
C PRO A 206 -9.05 16.84 11.66
N VAL A 207 -7.74 16.94 11.44
CA VAL A 207 -6.96 15.96 10.67
C VAL A 207 -6.23 15.03 11.63
N ASP A 208 -6.10 13.74 11.28
CA ASP A 208 -5.17 12.83 11.95
C ASP A 208 -3.75 13.42 11.85
N LEU A 209 -3.22 13.86 12.99
CA LEU A 209 -1.91 14.50 13.07
C LEU A 209 -0.79 13.55 12.64
N TYR A 210 -0.93 12.24 12.83
CA TYR A 210 0.09 11.29 12.41
C TYR A 210 0.16 11.24 10.89
N HIS A 211 -0.99 11.08 10.24
CA HIS A 211 -1.12 11.11 8.79
C HIS A 211 -0.64 12.45 8.19
N ASP A 212 -1.17 13.59 8.66
CA ASP A 212 -0.88 14.92 8.10
C ASP A 212 0.62 15.26 8.11
N ARG A 213 1.32 14.81 9.16
CA ARG A 213 2.75 15.09 9.36
C ARG A 213 3.67 14.06 8.72
N THR A 214 3.15 12.94 8.24
CA THR A 214 3.94 11.84 7.67
C THR A 214 3.43 11.48 6.26
N GLU A 215 2.58 10.46 6.14
CA GLU A 215 2.07 9.89 4.88
C GLU A 215 1.47 10.94 3.93
N ALA A 216 0.83 11.99 4.45
CA ALA A 216 0.33 13.10 3.62
C ALA A 216 1.42 13.87 2.83
N ASN A 217 2.69 13.55 3.04
CA ASN A 217 3.84 14.12 2.33
C ASN A 217 4.64 13.05 1.55
N VAL A 218 4.21 11.79 1.57
CA VAL A 218 4.83 10.64 0.90
C VAL A 218 3.76 9.83 0.18
N PHE A 219 3.69 9.96 -1.14
CA PHE A 219 2.66 9.32 -1.94
C PHE A 219 2.98 7.83 -2.20
N LEU A 220 2.50 6.96 -1.31
CA LEU A 220 2.81 5.52 -1.35
C LEU A 220 2.18 4.81 -2.54
N GLU A 221 0.94 5.13 -2.89
CA GLU A 221 0.31 4.52 -4.06
C GLU A 221 1.07 4.84 -5.36
N GLY A 222 1.46 6.10 -5.56
CA GLY A 222 2.34 6.48 -6.67
C GLY A 222 3.69 5.76 -6.63
N THR A 223 4.26 5.59 -5.43
CA THR A 223 5.49 4.81 -5.25
C THR A 223 5.31 3.37 -5.70
N ALA A 224 4.22 2.70 -5.29
CA ALA A 224 3.90 1.34 -5.69
C ALA A 224 3.69 1.23 -7.22
N LEU A 225 2.93 2.14 -7.83
CA LEU A 225 2.71 2.19 -9.28
C LEU A 225 4.02 2.30 -10.06
N VAL A 226 4.91 3.23 -9.69
CA VAL A 226 6.21 3.40 -10.36
C VAL A 226 7.08 2.16 -10.19
N ARG A 227 7.04 1.51 -9.02
CA ARG A 227 7.80 0.27 -8.81
C ARG A 227 7.28 -0.86 -9.69
N VAL A 228 5.97 -1.05 -9.80
CA VAL A 228 5.38 -2.04 -10.71
C VAL A 228 5.72 -1.72 -12.17
N ALA A 229 5.62 -0.45 -12.59
CA ALA A 229 6.02 0.00 -13.93
C ALA A 229 7.47 -0.40 -14.25
N ARG A 230 8.41 -0.10 -13.34
CA ARG A 230 9.83 -0.45 -13.51
C ARG A 230 10.06 -1.96 -13.56
N LEU A 231 9.35 -2.74 -12.74
CA LEU A 231 9.43 -4.20 -12.77
C LEU A 231 8.92 -4.78 -14.10
N ARG A 232 8.01 -4.07 -14.79
CA ARG A 232 7.52 -4.42 -16.13
C ARG A 232 8.40 -3.89 -17.27
N GLY A 233 9.47 -3.18 -16.95
CA GLY A 233 10.38 -2.59 -17.94
C GLY A 233 9.89 -1.27 -18.55
N ILE A 234 8.83 -0.66 -18.01
CA ILE A 234 8.42 0.70 -18.40
C ILE A 234 9.49 1.67 -17.92
N LYS A 235 9.97 2.53 -18.84
CA LYS A 235 10.86 3.63 -18.46
C LYS A 235 10.02 4.67 -17.74
N THR A 236 10.53 5.10 -16.60
CA THR A 236 9.84 6.04 -15.71
C THR A 236 10.79 7.17 -15.39
N ALA A 237 10.25 8.35 -15.12
CA ALA A 237 11.06 9.46 -14.63
C ALA A 237 11.85 9.07 -13.35
N GLU A 238 12.97 9.76 -13.13
CA GLU A 238 13.80 9.55 -11.94
C GLU A 238 13.19 10.14 -10.67
N GLN A 239 12.36 11.17 -10.82
CA GLN A 239 11.77 11.95 -9.75
C GLN A 239 10.33 12.31 -10.07
N TYR A 240 9.47 12.26 -9.06
CA TYR A 240 8.08 12.67 -9.14
C TYR A 240 7.69 13.49 -7.90
N PRO A 241 6.68 14.36 -8.00
CA PRO A 241 6.11 15.00 -6.83
C PRO A 241 5.69 13.99 -5.77
N PHE A 242 6.05 14.23 -4.50
CA PHE A 242 5.67 13.41 -3.34
C PHE A 242 6.12 11.94 -3.35
N ILE A 243 6.85 11.48 -4.36
CA ILE A 243 7.44 10.14 -4.42
C ILE A 243 8.95 10.28 -4.18
N PRO A 244 9.44 9.96 -2.97
CA PRO A 244 10.86 10.10 -2.67
C PRO A 244 11.71 9.18 -3.55
N ALA A 245 12.63 9.76 -4.32
CA ALA A 245 13.50 9.01 -5.23
C ALA A 245 14.30 7.88 -4.55
N ALA A 246 14.58 8.03 -3.25
CA ALA A 246 15.27 7.00 -2.45
C ALA A 246 14.46 5.70 -2.27
N LEU A 247 13.12 5.76 -2.34
CA LEU A 247 12.24 4.59 -2.31
C LEU A 247 12.18 3.88 -3.67
N LEU A 248 12.43 4.60 -4.77
CA LEU A 248 12.42 4.04 -6.13
C LEU A 248 13.73 3.34 -6.51
N ARG A 249 14.79 3.50 -5.70
CA ARG A 249 16.06 2.81 -5.90
C ARG A 249 15.93 1.35 -5.45
N PRO A 250 16.58 0.40 -6.15
CA PRO A 250 16.62 -0.99 -5.70
C PRO A 250 17.12 -1.10 -4.26
N SER A 251 16.40 -1.84 -3.42
CA SER A 251 16.88 -2.16 -2.08
C SER A 251 18.13 -3.05 -2.21
N LYS A 252 19.22 -2.71 -1.51
CA LYS A 252 20.43 -3.53 -1.49
C LYS A 252 20.25 -4.85 -0.72
N ARG A 253 19.08 -5.11 -0.13
CA ARG A 253 18.79 -6.37 0.57
C ARG A 253 18.48 -7.49 -0.41
N ALA A 254 19.53 -8.02 -1.04
CA ALA A 254 19.58 -9.43 -1.38
C ALA A 254 20.37 -10.14 -0.26
N SER A 255 19.82 -11.22 0.30
CA SER A 255 20.53 -12.25 1.09
C SER A 255 21.01 -11.95 2.53
N SER A 256 20.11 -11.77 3.53
CA SER A 256 20.45 -12.14 4.92
C SER A 256 19.26 -12.27 5.89
N ARG A 257 18.36 -13.23 5.65
CA ARG A 257 17.62 -13.89 6.75
C ARG A 257 17.74 -15.39 6.53
N LYS A 258 18.97 -15.92 6.64
CA LYS A 258 19.16 -17.34 6.98
C LYS A 258 18.92 -17.42 8.49
N GLY A 259 17.95 -18.24 8.86
CA GLY A 259 17.46 -18.37 10.22
C GLY A 259 18.55 -18.64 11.25
N SER A 260 18.44 -17.94 12.37
CA SER A 260 18.93 -18.45 13.64
C SER A 260 18.05 -19.65 14.00
N ARG A 261 18.63 -20.84 13.84
CA ARG A 261 18.20 -22.04 14.56
C ARG A 261 18.71 -21.96 16.00
#